data_AF-A0A5C7WB03-F1
#
_entry.id   AF-A0A5C7WB03-F1
#
_cell.length_a   1.000
_cell.length_b   1.000
_cell.length_c   1.000
_cell.angle_alpha   90.00
_cell.angle_beta   90.00
_cell.angle_gamma   90.00
#
_symmetry.space_group_name_H-M   'P 1'
#
loop_
_entity.id
_entity.type
_entity.pdbx_description
1 polymer ?
#
loop_
_entity_poly.entity_id
_entity_poly.type
_entity_poly.pdbx_seq_one_letter_code
_entity_poly.pdbx_strand_id
1 'polypeptide(L)'
;MAVLDWLRRNLWLPLGALYLAALWVHGQNQWDGGYKKGKAEGDAAVADLRLVHAEQARQAAIDSRVQLLQQIERANQAEALLLSQQAGHDQDHQQLQERIPHVTTVYRPAPAAAPVVIPRCVFTAGWVRDFNLALGAGLSATGGSAATAGSAQAAWPAPGTDAELLESDVTPADILAHAQDYGLWARNNLAQLNALLDLQKD
;
A
#
# COMPACT_ATOMS: atom_id res chain seq x y z
N MET A 1 -35.62 40.67 -90.91
CA MET A 1 -37.06 40.52 -90.60
C MET A 1 -37.46 39.08 -90.28
N ALA A 2 -36.94 38.04 -90.97
CA ALA A 2 -37.31 36.64 -90.74
C ALA A 2 -36.99 36.10 -89.32
N VAL A 3 -35.85 36.47 -88.73
CA VAL A 3 -35.44 36.02 -87.38
C VAL A 3 -36.35 36.59 -86.28
N LEU A 4 -36.75 37.86 -86.41
CA LEU A 4 -37.64 38.53 -85.45
C LEU A 4 -39.07 37.95 -85.49
N ASP A 5 -39.54 37.53 -86.65
CA ASP A 5 -40.88 36.97 -86.82
C ASP A 5 -40.95 35.50 -86.35
N TRP A 6 -39.86 34.74 -86.55
CA TRP A 6 -39.67 33.42 -85.95
C TRP A 6 -39.56 33.50 -84.42
N LEU A 7 -38.81 34.48 -83.89
CA LEU A 7 -38.71 34.72 -82.45
C LEU A 7 -40.07 35.07 -81.85
N ARG A 8 -40.86 35.93 -82.51
CA ARG A 8 -42.23 36.28 -82.09
C ARG A 8 -43.17 35.07 -82.08
N ARG A 9 -43.08 34.19 -83.08
CA ARG A 9 -43.91 32.99 -83.17
C ARG A 9 -43.51 31.91 -82.16
N ASN A 10 -42.25 31.90 -81.72
CA ASN A 10 -41.68 30.93 -80.79
C ASN A 10 -41.23 31.54 -79.45
N LEU A 11 -41.85 32.65 -79.02
CA LEU A 11 -41.51 33.42 -77.80
C LEU A 11 -41.44 32.58 -76.51
N TRP A 12 -42.15 31.46 -76.47
CA TRP A 12 -42.17 30.54 -75.34
C TRP A 12 -40.84 29.80 -75.10
N LEU A 13 -40.01 29.56 -76.13
CA LEU A 13 -38.70 28.92 -75.98
C LEU A 13 -37.66 29.78 -75.25
N PRO A 14 -37.39 31.05 -75.64
CA PRO A 14 -36.44 31.89 -74.91
C PRO A 14 -36.94 32.24 -73.50
N LEU A 15 -38.26 32.36 -73.30
CA LEU A 15 -38.84 32.55 -71.97
C LEU A 15 -38.66 31.31 -71.08
N GLY A 16 -38.87 30.10 -71.63
CA GLY A 16 -38.61 28.86 -70.91
C GLY A 16 -37.13 28.68 -70.54
N ALA A 17 -36.21 29.03 -71.45
CA ALA A 17 -34.77 29.01 -71.18
C ALA A 17 -34.35 30.02 -70.09
N LEU A 18 -34.90 31.24 -70.11
CA LEU A 18 -34.69 32.24 -69.06
C LEU A 18 -35.22 31.78 -67.70
N TYR A 19 -36.39 31.14 -67.68
CA TYR A 19 -36.98 30.60 -66.46
C TYR A 19 -36.13 29.46 -65.87
N LEU A 20 -35.63 28.55 -66.70
CA LEU A 20 -34.71 27.48 -66.26
C LEU A 20 -33.38 28.03 -65.75
N ALA A 21 -32.82 29.05 -66.42
CA ALA A 21 -31.60 29.72 -65.96
C ALA A 21 -31.81 30.41 -64.61
N ALA A 22 -32.96 31.08 -64.41
CA ALA A 22 -33.32 31.70 -63.13
C ALA A 22 -33.47 30.66 -62.02
N LEU A 23 -34.16 29.54 -62.29
CA LEU A 23 -34.28 28.43 -61.34
C LEU A 23 -32.94 27.81 -60.98
N TRP A 24 -32.03 27.68 -61.95
CA TRP A 24 -30.70 27.13 -61.73
C TRP A 24 -29.83 28.05 -60.87
N VAL A 25 -29.81 29.36 -61.16
CA VAL A 25 -29.07 30.36 -60.37
C VAL A 25 -29.64 30.49 -58.96
N HIS A 26 -30.96 30.54 -58.81
CA HIS A 26 -31.59 30.56 -57.49
C HIS A 26 -31.35 29.26 -56.72
N GLY A 27 -31.40 28.11 -57.40
CA GLY A 27 -31.11 26.81 -56.82
C GLY A 27 -29.68 26.72 -56.28
N GLN A 28 -28.69 27.17 -57.05
CA GLN A 28 -27.28 27.19 -56.63
C GLN A 28 -27.04 28.13 -55.46
N ASN A 29 -27.57 29.36 -55.50
CA ASN A 29 -27.39 30.32 -54.41
C ASN A 29 -28.01 29.82 -53.08
N GLN A 30 -29.17 29.16 -53.16
CA GLN A 30 -29.82 28.56 -51.99
C GLN A 30 -29.04 27.34 -51.46
N TRP A 31 -28.49 26.51 -52.36
CA TRP A 31 -27.66 25.37 -51.99
C TRP A 31 -26.37 25.79 -51.31
N ASP A 32 -25.65 26.76 -51.88
CA ASP A 32 -24.41 27.28 -51.32
C ASP A 32 -24.63 27.97 -49.97
N GLY A 33 -25.71 28.74 -49.84
CA GLY A 33 -26.09 29.37 -48.58
C GLY A 33 -26.40 28.34 -47.50
N GLY A 34 -27.21 27.32 -47.82
CA GLY A 34 -27.54 26.22 -46.93
C GLY A 34 -26.32 25.38 -46.53
N TYR A 35 -25.47 25.03 -47.49
CA TYR A 35 -24.24 24.27 -47.25
C TYR A 35 -23.25 25.03 -46.36
N LYS A 36 -23.00 26.32 -46.64
CA LYS A 36 -22.11 27.15 -45.81
C LYS A 36 -22.64 27.29 -44.38
N LYS A 37 -23.95 27.51 -44.22
CA LYS A 37 -24.59 27.61 -42.91
C LYS A 37 -24.47 26.30 -42.13
N GLY A 38 -24.85 25.17 -42.75
CA GLY A 38 -24.74 23.85 -42.12
C GLY A 38 -23.30 23.47 -41.79
N LYS A 39 -22.34 23.82 -42.66
CA LYS A 39 -20.91 23.63 -42.38
C LYS A 39 -20.45 24.47 -41.18
N ALA A 40 -20.84 25.75 -41.12
CA ALA A 40 -20.47 26.62 -40.01
C ALA A 40 -21.06 26.16 -38.67
N GLU A 41 -22.34 25.74 -38.67
CA GLU A 41 -23.00 25.19 -37.47
C GLU A 41 -22.36 23.85 -37.05
N GLY A 42 -22.00 22.99 -38.01
CA GLY A 42 -21.29 21.74 -37.75
C GLY A 42 -19.88 21.96 -37.19
N ASP A 43 -19.10 22.85 -37.78
CA ASP A 43 -17.75 23.21 -37.31
C ASP A 43 -17.81 23.82 -35.91
N ALA A 44 -18.83 24.66 -35.62
CA ALA A 44 -19.06 25.22 -34.29
C ALA A 44 -19.43 24.14 -33.26
N ALA A 45 -20.33 23.20 -33.62
CA ALA A 45 -20.71 22.09 -32.73
C ALA A 45 -19.52 21.16 -32.42
N VAL A 46 -18.67 20.88 -33.42
CA VAL A 46 -17.44 20.09 -33.22
C VAL A 46 -16.44 20.83 -32.32
N ALA A 47 -16.30 22.14 -32.49
CA ALA A 47 -15.42 22.95 -31.63
C ALA A 47 -15.91 22.95 -30.17
N ASP A 48 -17.22 23.13 -29.94
CA ASP A 48 -17.82 23.09 -28.61
C ASP A 48 -17.65 21.70 -27.95
N LEU A 49 -17.92 20.63 -28.70
CA LEU A 49 -17.71 19.26 -28.22
C LEU A 49 -16.24 19.01 -27.82
N ARG A 50 -15.28 19.50 -28.61
CA ARG A 50 -13.85 19.40 -28.29
C ARG A 50 -13.48 20.15 -27.01
N LEU A 51 -14.06 21.33 -26.79
CA LEU A 51 -13.85 22.09 -25.55
C LEU A 51 -14.40 21.35 -24.34
N VAL A 52 -15.61 20.81 -24.43
CA VAL A 52 -16.22 20.02 -23.35
C VAL A 52 -15.38 18.78 -23.05
N HIS A 53 -14.93 18.04 -24.06
CA HIS A 53 -14.05 16.88 -23.85
C HIS A 53 -12.69 17.27 -23.27
N ALA A 54 -12.10 18.39 -23.70
CA ALA A 54 -10.84 18.88 -23.15
C ALA A 54 -10.99 19.25 -21.67
N GLU A 55 -12.09 19.90 -21.29
CA GLU A 55 -12.37 20.25 -19.90
C GLU A 55 -12.66 19.02 -19.04
N GLN A 56 -13.44 18.05 -19.56
CA GLN A 56 -13.66 16.77 -18.89
C GLN A 56 -12.35 16.00 -18.65
N ALA A 57 -11.47 15.94 -19.66
CA ALA A 57 -10.16 15.31 -19.53
C ALA A 57 -9.28 16.04 -18.49
N ARG A 58 -9.34 17.37 -18.46
CA ARG A 58 -8.63 18.20 -17.47
C ARG A 58 -9.16 17.93 -16.05
N GLN A 59 -10.47 17.87 -15.88
CA GLN A 59 -11.09 17.60 -14.58
C GLN A 59 -10.75 16.18 -14.10
N ALA A 60 -10.83 15.17 -14.97
CA ALA A 60 -10.44 13.80 -14.62
C ALA A 60 -8.95 13.70 -14.23
N ALA A 61 -8.07 14.45 -14.90
CA ALA A 61 -6.66 14.54 -14.54
C ALA A 61 -6.43 15.22 -13.17
N ILE A 62 -7.21 16.25 -12.84
CA ILE A 62 -7.17 16.88 -11.51
C ILE A 62 -7.67 15.90 -10.45
N ASP A 63 -8.82 15.26 -10.68
CA ASP A 63 -9.44 14.35 -9.70
C ASP A 63 -8.53 13.16 -9.40
N SER A 64 -7.94 12.54 -10.44
CA SER A 64 -6.95 11.47 -10.27
C SER A 64 -5.70 11.94 -9.50
N ARG A 65 -5.22 13.16 -9.75
CA ARG A 65 -4.11 13.74 -9.00
C ARG A 65 -4.48 13.98 -7.53
N VAL A 66 -5.67 14.46 -7.24
CA VAL A 66 -6.17 14.63 -5.87
C VAL A 66 -6.24 13.29 -5.16
N GLN A 67 -6.79 12.25 -5.81
CA GLN A 67 -6.83 10.89 -5.27
C GLN A 67 -5.42 10.35 -4.99
N LEU A 68 -4.48 10.56 -5.92
CA LEU A 68 -3.09 10.16 -5.74
C LEU A 68 -2.45 10.87 -4.54
N LEU A 69 -2.64 12.19 -4.42
CA LEU A 69 -2.12 12.95 -3.28
C LEU A 69 -2.73 12.48 -1.95
N GLN A 70 -4.02 12.15 -1.93
CA GLN A 70 -4.67 11.56 -0.75
C GLN A 70 -4.13 10.18 -0.41
N GLN A 71 -3.78 9.36 -1.40
CA GLN A 71 -3.14 8.07 -1.18
C GLN A 71 -1.72 8.25 -0.61
N ILE A 72 -0.94 9.19 -1.16
CA ILE A 72 0.40 9.52 -0.67
C ILE A 72 0.33 10.03 0.78
N GLU A 73 -0.60 10.92 1.10
CA GLU A 73 -0.76 11.44 2.46
C GLU A 73 -1.12 10.33 3.45
N ARG A 74 -2.06 9.45 3.10
CA ARG A 74 -2.41 8.29 3.94
C ARG A 74 -1.23 7.34 4.12
N ALA A 75 -0.46 7.08 3.07
CA ALA A 75 0.74 6.25 3.14
C ALA A 75 1.80 6.88 4.05
N ASN A 76 2.07 8.18 3.92
CA ASN A 76 3.02 8.91 4.77
C ASN A 76 2.60 8.90 6.24
N GLN A 77 1.31 9.07 6.53
CA GLN A 77 0.78 9.01 7.91
C GLN A 77 0.93 7.61 8.51
N ALA A 78 0.65 6.57 7.72
CA ALA A 78 0.83 5.19 8.15
C ALA A 78 2.31 4.86 8.41
N GLU A 79 3.21 5.32 7.52
CA GLU A 79 4.66 5.17 7.68
C GLU A 79 5.17 5.89 8.93
N ALA A 80 4.74 7.13 9.16
CA ALA A 80 5.11 7.89 10.37
C ALA A 80 4.64 7.19 11.66
N LEU A 81 3.42 6.64 11.65
CA LEU A 81 2.89 5.89 12.79
C LEU A 81 3.71 4.61 13.04
N LEU A 82 4.03 3.86 11.99
CA LEU A 82 4.87 2.67 12.09
C LEU A 82 6.26 2.99 12.64
N LEU A 83 6.93 4.01 12.11
CA LEU A 83 8.24 4.45 12.58
C LEU A 83 8.19 4.89 14.05
N SER A 84 7.14 5.60 14.47
CA SER A 84 6.98 6.01 15.87
C SER A 84 6.77 4.84 16.83
N GLN A 85 6.00 3.83 16.43
CA GLN A 85 5.79 2.61 17.21
C GLN A 85 7.08 1.81 17.34
N GLN A 86 7.82 1.68 16.25
CA GLN A 86 9.10 1.00 16.24
C GLN A 86 10.12 1.69 17.16
N ALA A 87 10.26 3.02 17.06
CA ALA A 87 11.14 3.79 17.94
C ALA A 87 10.77 3.64 19.42
N GLY A 88 9.47 3.62 19.75
CA GLY A 88 9.00 3.38 21.11
C GLY A 88 9.37 1.98 21.62
N HIS A 89 9.19 0.95 20.78
CA HIS A 89 9.55 -0.43 21.13
C HIS A 89 11.08 -0.59 21.33
N ASP A 90 11.89 0.04 20.48
CA ASP A 90 13.35 0.00 20.59
C ASP A 90 13.83 0.69 21.87
N GLN A 91 13.24 1.84 22.22
CA GLN A 91 13.56 2.55 23.45
C GLN A 91 13.17 1.75 24.70
N ASP A 92 11.96 1.17 24.72
CA ASP A 92 11.50 0.31 25.82
C ASP A 92 12.41 -0.91 25.97
N HIS A 93 12.81 -1.53 24.87
CA HIS A 93 13.71 -2.68 24.85
C HIS A 93 15.10 -2.31 25.40
N GLN A 94 15.68 -1.19 24.97
CA GLN A 94 16.96 -0.70 25.49
C GLN A 94 16.91 -0.45 27.00
N GLN A 95 15.85 0.22 27.51
CA GLN A 95 15.70 0.46 28.94
C GLN A 95 15.57 -0.84 29.74
N LEU A 96 14.87 -1.83 29.20
CA LEU A 96 14.75 -3.14 29.84
C LEU A 96 16.08 -3.89 29.83
N GLN A 97 16.85 -3.79 28.75
CA GLN A 97 18.16 -4.42 28.61
C GLN A 97 19.18 -3.81 29.58
N GLU A 98 19.23 -2.48 29.71
CA GLU A 98 20.10 -1.77 30.66
C GLU A 98 19.81 -2.11 32.12
N ARG A 99 18.56 -2.49 32.43
CA ARG A 99 18.16 -2.88 33.79
C ARG A 99 18.51 -4.33 34.14
N ILE A 100 18.83 -5.19 33.16
CA ILE A 100 19.15 -6.61 33.40
C ILE A 100 20.29 -6.77 34.43
N PRO A 101 21.44 -6.09 34.30
CA PRO A 101 22.52 -6.23 35.30
C PRO A 101 22.07 -5.78 36.70
N HIS A 102 21.22 -4.77 36.79
CA HIS A 102 20.76 -4.26 38.08
C HIS A 102 19.86 -5.25 38.83
N VAL A 103 19.02 -6.01 38.12
CA VAL A 103 18.07 -6.97 38.73
C VAL A 103 18.61 -8.39 38.85
N THR A 104 19.75 -8.70 38.22
CA THR A 104 20.36 -10.05 38.25
C THR A 104 21.63 -10.15 39.09
N THR A 105 22.16 -9.04 39.61
CA THR A 105 23.41 -9.04 40.43
C THR A 105 23.18 -8.89 41.93
N VAL A 106 22.18 -8.11 42.36
CA VAL A 106 21.93 -7.81 43.78
C VAL A 106 20.46 -7.97 44.13
N TYR A 107 20.18 -8.43 45.36
CA TYR A 107 18.83 -8.49 45.90
C TYR A 107 18.79 -7.92 47.32
N ARG A 108 17.59 -7.51 47.74
CA ARG A 108 17.34 -7.03 49.09
C ARG A 108 16.47 -8.06 49.83
N PRO A 109 16.96 -8.70 50.91
CA PRO A 109 16.23 -9.78 51.59
C PRO A 109 15.05 -9.27 52.43
N ALA A 110 15.09 -8.01 52.88
CA ALA A 110 13.99 -7.35 53.60
C ALA A 110 13.98 -5.84 53.32
N PRO A 111 12.85 -5.12 53.40
CA PRO A 111 12.74 -3.72 52.99
C PRO A 111 13.79 -2.76 53.58
N ALA A 112 14.20 -2.97 54.83
CA ALA A 112 15.22 -2.16 55.51
C ALA A 112 16.66 -2.73 55.45
N ALA A 113 16.86 -3.94 54.91
CA ALA A 113 18.18 -4.58 54.84
C ALA A 113 19.02 -3.98 53.70
N ALA A 114 20.34 -3.96 53.83
CA ALA A 114 21.22 -3.54 52.74
C ALA A 114 21.13 -4.53 51.53
N PRO A 115 21.33 -4.07 50.29
CA PRO A 115 21.46 -4.97 49.13
C PRO A 115 22.63 -5.94 49.31
N VAL A 116 22.43 -7.20 48.95
CA VAL A 116 23.44 -8.26 48.96
C VAL A 116 23.54 -8.91 47.59
N VAL A 117 24.70 -9.51 47.28
CA VAL A 117 24.92 -10.21 46.00
C VAL A 117 23.98 -11.42 45.90
N ILE A 118 23.40 -11.62 44.72
CA ILE A 118 22.53 -12.76 44.45
C ILE A 118 23.35 -14.07 44.52
N PRO A 119 22.87 -15.10 45.25
CA PRO A 119 23.51 -16.42 45.23
C PRO A 119 23.59 -16.96 43.80
N ARG A 120 24.66 -17.69 43.47
CA ARG A 120 24.84 -18.26 42.13
C ARG A 120 23.61 -19.09 41.75
N CYS A 121 22.90 -18.65 40.71
CA CYS A 121 21.81 -19.38 40.09
C CYS A 121 22.41 -20.28 39.00
N VAL A 122 22.16 -21.58 39.09
CA VAL A 122 22.67 -22.58 38.15
C VAL A 122 21.50 -23.16 37.38
N PHE A 123 21.54 -23.04 36.05
CA PHE A 123 20.65 -23.74 35.15
C PHE A 123 21.34 -24.99 34.64
N THR A 124 20.67 -26.14 34.66
CA THR A 124 21.23 -27.37 34.11
C THR A 124 20.94 -27.47 32.61
N ALA A 125 21.72 -28.26 31.88
CA ALA A 125 21.50 -28.49 30.46
C ALA A 125 20.11 -29.10 30.17
N GLY A 126 19.60 -29.94 31.07
CA GLY A 126 18.23 -30.48 31.02
C GLY A 126 17.15 -29.41 31.25
N TRP A 127 17.39 -28.44 32.15
CA TRP A 127 16.48 -27.32 32.34
C TRP A 127 16.39 -26.44 31.09
N VAL A 128 17.54 -26.12 30.47
CA VAL A 128 17.58 -25.31 29.24
C VAL A 128 16.93 -26.05 28.06
N ARG A 129 17.13 -27.37 27.96
CA ARG A 129 16.43 -28.23 27.00
C ARG A 129 14.92 -28.07 27.15
N ASP A 130 14.38 -28.32 28.34
CA ASP A 130 12.94 -28.32 28.58
C ASP A 130 12.32 -26.92 28.44
N PHE A 131 13.05 -25.87 28.82
CA PHE A 131 12.67 -24.47 28.58
C PHE A 131 12.48 -24.19 27.08
N ASN A 132 13.46 -24.56 26.25
CA ASN A 132 13.38 -24.33 24.82
C ASN A 132 12.33 -25.24 24.14
N LEU A 133 12.17 -26.49 24.58
CA LEU A 133 11.07 -27.37 24.12
C LEU A 133 9.71 -26.73 24.39
N ALA A 134 9.52 -26.13 25.57
CA ALA A 134 8.28 -25.44 25.93
C ALA A 134 7.98 -24.22 25.03
N LEU A 135 9.03 -23.57 24.51
CA LEU A 135 8.91 -22.48 23.52
C LEU A 135 8.74 -22.98 22.07
N GLY A 136 8.75 -24.30 21.86
CA GLY A 136 8.54 -24.91 20.55
C GLY A 136 9.82 -25.19 19.76
N ALA A 137 11.00 -25.08 20.37
CA ALA A 137 12.24 -25.51 19.72
C ALA A 137 12.20 -27.02 19.44
N GLY A 138 12.59 -27.44 18.23
CA GLY A 138 12.52 -28.84 17.81
C GLY A 138 11.16 -29.28 17.25
N LEU A 139 10.14 -28.40 17.24
CA LEU A 139 8.95 -28.60 16.43
C LEU A 139 9.30 -28.36 14.94
N SER A 140 8.86 -29.26 14.05
CA SER A 140 8.96 -29.01 12.61
C SER A 140 8.22 -27.72 12.27
N ALA A 141 8.91 -26.74 11.69
CA ALA A 141 8.29 -25.50 11.23
C ALA A 141 7.24 -25.82 10.15
N THR A 142 5.97 -25.93 10.54
CA THR A 142 4.85 -26.06 9.61
C THR A 142 4.55 -24.68 9.04
N GLY A 143 5.31 -24.27 8.01
CA GLY A 143 5.06 -23.05 7.25
C GLY A 143 6.30 -22.17 7.06
N GLY A 144 6.96 -22.32 5.91
CA GLY A 144 7.42 -21.23 5.03
C GLY A 144 8.24 -20.04 5.54
N SER A 145 8.71 -19.99 6.78
CA SER A 145 9.67 -18.98 7.24
C SER A 145 10.77 -19.71 8.00
N ALA A 146 11.76 -20.16 7.23
CA ALA A 146 13.02 -20.61 7.78
C ALA A 146 13.68 -19.41 8.47
N ALA A 147 13.47 -19.27 9.78
CA ALA A 147 14.45 -18.60 10.61
C ALA A 147 15.77 -19.33 10.34
N THR A 148 16.75 -18.59 9.83
CA THR A 148 18.07 -19.09 9.49
C THR A 148 18.56 -19.97 10.63
N ALA A 149 18.72 -21.28 10.37
CA ALA A 149 19.25 -22.21 11.34
C ALA A 149 20.67 -21.75 11.68
N GLY A 150 20.81 -21.02 12.77
CA GLY A 150 22.10 -20.80 13.41
C GLY A 150 22.72 -22.15 13.70
N SER A 151 24.00 -22.29 13.35
CA SER A 151 24.95 -23.37 13.65
C SER A 151 24.36 -24.66 14.23
N ALA A 152 24.52 -25.78 13.50
CA ALA A 152 24.26 -27.16 13.93
C ALA A 152 24.06 -27.28 15.45
N GLN A 153 22.79 -27.26 15.88
CA GLN A 153 22.43 -27.32 17.29
C GLN A 153 23.08 -28.57 17.88
N ALA A 154 24.00 -28.40 18.83
CA ALA A 154 24.56 -29.55 19.56
C ALA A 154 23.38 -30.37 20.10
N ALA A 155 23.40 -31.69 19.89
CA ALA A 155 22.33 -32.56 20.34
C ALA A 155 22.12 -32.37 21.84
N TRP A 156 20.90 -32.01 22.23
CA TRP A 156 20.58 -31.78 23.63
C TRP A 156 20.78 -33.07 24.44
N PRO A 157 21.24 -32.97 25.70
CA PRO A 157 21.35 -34.13 26.57
C PRO A 157 20.02 -34.89 26.65
N ALA A 158 20.08 -36.21 26.53
CA ALA A 158 18.88 -37.03 26.57
C ALA A 158 18.22 -36.97 27.97
N PRO A 159 16.87 -36.97 28.05
CA PRO A 159 16.15 -37.02 29.31
C PRO A 159 16.59 -38.21 30.19
N GLY A 160 16.78 -37.97 31.49
CA GLY A 160 17.14 -39.00 32.47
C GLY A 160 18.62 -39.41 32.44
N THR A 161 19.49 -38.63 31.80
CA THR A 161 20.95 -38.87 31.81
C THR A 161 21.66 -37.90 32.74
N ASP A 162 22.76 -38.33 33.38
CA ASP A 162 23.58 -37.45 34.23
C ASP A 162 24.08 -36.19 33.48
N ALA A 163 24.22 -36.29 32.15
CA ALA A 163 24.59 -35.16 31.30
C ALA A 163 23.57 -34.00 31.34
N GLU A 164 22.31 -34.27 31.67
CA GLU A 164 21.27 -33.23 31.80
C GLU A 164 21.40 -32.42 33.09
N LEU A 165 22.13 -32.93 34.10
CA LEU A 165 22.40 -32.25 35.36
C LEU A 165 23.65 -31.37 35.32
N LEU A 166 24.44 -31.46 34.25
CA LEU A 166 25.58 -30.58 34.03
C LEU A 166 25.13 -29.13 33.96
N GLU A 167 25.92 -28.24 34.56
CA GLU A 167 25.71 -26.80 34.47
C GLU A 167 25.72 -26.37 33.00
N SER A 168 24.70 -25.61 32.62
CA SER A 168 24.67 -24.88 31.38
C SER A 168 25.37 -23.53 31.58
N ASP A 169 26.06 -23.04 30.55
CA ASP A 169 26.67 -21.70 30.56
C ASP A 169 25.63 -20.56 30.46
N VAL A 170 24.34 -20.88 30.62
CA VAL A 170 23.23 -19.92 30.56
C VAL A 170 23.07 -19.25 31.92
N THR A 171 22.96 -17.92 31.93
CA THR A 171 22.81 -17.11 33.14
C THR A 171 21.39 -16.56 33.29
N PRO A 172 20.99 -16.09 34.49
CA PRO A 172 19.69 -15.42 34.67
C PRO A 172 19.52 -14.18 33.78
N ALA A 173 20.63 -13.52 33.43
CA ALA A 173 20.62 -12.39 32.51
C ALA A 173 20.23 -12.84 31.09
N ASP A 174 20.72 -13.99 30.63
CA ASP A 174 20.39 -14.55 29.31
C ASP A 174 18.91 -14.95 29.24
N ILE A 175 18.36 -15.55 30.29
CA ILE A 175 16.93 -15.90 30.35
C ILE A 175 16.05 -14.64 30.34
N LEU A 176 16.44 -13.60 31.06
CA LEU A 176 15.69 -12.34 31.08
C LEU A 176 15.78 -11.61 29.73
N ALA A 177 16.96 -11.59 29.10
CA ALA A 177 17.14 -11.04 27.75
C ALA A 177 16.28 -11.79 26.74
N HIS A 178 16.31 -13.13 26.78
CA HIS A 178 15.47 -13.97 25.92
C HIS A 178 13.97 -13.69 26.13
N ALA A 179 13.51 -13.54 27.37
CA ALA A 179 12.11 -13.22 27.66
C ALA A 179 11.70 -11.84 27.12
N GLN A 180 12.61 -10.85 27.15
CA GLN A 180 12.38 -9.52 26.57
C GLN A 180 12.25 -9.62 25.04
N ASP A 181 13.18 -10.31 24.38
CA ASP A 181 13.17 -10.52 22.93
C ASP A 181 11.93 -11.29 22.47
N TYR A 182 11.58 -12.36 23.20
CA TYR A 182 10.39 -13.16 22.92
C TYR A 182 9.10 -12.34 23.12
N GLY A 183 9.03 -11.52 24.17
CA GLY A 183 7.91 -10.62 24.43
C GLY A 183 7.73 -9.58 23.32
N LEU A 184 8.83 -9.01 22.82
CA LEU A 184 8.82 -8.10 21.67
C LEU A 184 8.31 -8.82 20.41
N TRP A 185 8.85 -10.01 20.11
CA TRP A 185 8.39 -10.82 18.98
C TRP A 185 6.89 -11.12 19.07
N ALA A 186 6.39 -11.57 20.22
CA ALA A 186 4.98 -11.90 20.41
C ALA A 186 4.06 -10.69 20.22
N ARG A 187 4.43 -9.52 20.77
CA ARG A 187 3.67 -8.26 20.60
C ARG A 187 3.65 -7.81 19.14
N ASN A 188 4.77 -7.92 18.43
CA ASN A 188 4.84 -7.57 17.02
C ASN A 188 3.97 -8.48 16.15
N ASN A 189 3.96 -9.80 16.42
CA ASN A 189 3.07 -10.74 15.71
C ASN A 189 1.59 -10.44 15.97
N LEU A 190 1.22 -10.14 17.22
CA LEU A 190 -0.15 -9.75 17.56
C LEU A 190 -0.57 -8.46 16.84
N ALA A 191 0.31 -7.46 16.78
CA ALA A 191 0.04 -6.22 16.06
C ALA A 191 -0.16 -6.47 14.55
N GLN A 192 0.67 -7.30 13.92
CA GLN A 192 0.50 -7.69 12.52
C GLN A 192 -0.80 -8.45 12.27
N LEU A 193 -1.15 -9.41 13.14
CA LEU A 193 -2.41 -10.16 13.03
C LEU A 193 -3.62 -9.22 13.12
N ASN A 194 -3.63 -8.29 14.06
CA ASN A 194 -4.72 -7.31 14.18
C ASN A 194 -4.82 -6.43 12.94
N ALA A 195 -3.69 -5.96 12.39
CA ALA A 195 -3.69 -5.19 11.15
C ALA A 195 -4.27 -5.99 9.96
N LEU A 196 -3.97 -7.29 9.85
CA LEU A 196 -4.56 -8.17 8.83
C LEU A 196 -6.07 -8.38 9.04
N LEU A 197 -6.52 -8.54 10.28
CA LEU A 197 -7.93 -8.69 10.61
C LEU A 197 -8.74 -7.43 10.29
N ASP A 198 -8.16 -6.25 10.51
CA ASP A 198 -8.82 -4.98 10.19
C ASP A 198 -8.94 -4.79 8.67
N LEU A 199 -7.92 -5.18 7.89
CA LEU A 199 -7.99 -5.19 6.42
C LEU A 199 -9.05 -6.12 5.83
N GLN A 200 -9.45 -7.18 6.55
CA GLN A 200 -10.49 -8.12 6.08
C GLN A 200 -11.92 -7.68 6.42
N LYS A 201 -12.09 -6.70 7.31
CA LYS A 201 -13.41 -6.20 7.72
C LYS A 201 -13.93 -5.08 6.84
N ASP A 202 -13.03 -4.40 6.11
CA ASP A 202 -13.33 -3.35 5.12
C ASP A 202 -13.45 -3.93 3.70
#